data_AF-A0A366ZPA1-F1
#
_entry.id   AF-A0A366ZPA1-F1
#
_cell.length_a   1.000
_cell.length_b   1.000
_cell.length_c   1.000
_cell.angle_alpha   90.00
_cell.angle_beta   90.00
_cell.angle_gamma   90.00
#
_symmetry.space_group_name_H-M   'P 1'
#
loop_
_entity.id
_entity.type
_entity.pdbx_description
1 polymer ?
#
loop_
_entity_poly.entity_id
_entity_poly.type
_entity_poly.pdbx_seq_one_letter_code
_entity_poly.pdbx_strand_id
1 'polypeptide(L)'
;MLPSVAPLSEVDRRILAAHRDLGVARASFARSPSGAAITACQAAEARLDELLDARLDLMSTARPPGVVTRRPRVPDRAGDR
;
A
#
# COMPACT_ATOMS: atom_id res chain seq x y z
N MET A 1 -22.07 -12.84 -2.03
CA MET A 1 -21.60 -11.87 -1.02
C MET A 1 -20.60 -10.95 -1.70
N LEU A 2 -20.82 -9.64 -1.71
CA LEU A 2 -19.82 -8.69 -2.21
C LEU A 2 -18.69 -8.64 -1.18
N PRO A 3 -17.41 -8.79 -1.58
CA PRO A 3 -16.30 -8.60 -0.66
C PRO A 3 -16.41 -7.17 -0.13
N SER A 4 -16.56 -7.03 1.19
CA SER A 4 -16.50 -5.73 1.84
C SER A 4 -15.05 -5.25 1.75
N VAL A 5 -14.74 -4.54 0.67
CA VAL A 5 -13.45 -3.90 0.48
C VAL A 5 -13.36 -2.83 1.56
N ALA A 6 -12.45 -3.01 2.51
CA ALA A 6 -12.20 -1.99 3.53
C ALA A 6 -11.79 -0.68 2.83
N PRO A 7 -12.35 0.48 3.22
CA PRO A 7 -11.94 1.76 2.65
C PRO A 7 -10.46 2.02 2.91
N LEU A 8 -9.79 2.71 1.98
CA LEU A 8 -8.35 3.02 2.07
C LEU A 8 -7.97 3.66 3.42
N SER A 9 -8.83 4.52 3.95
CA SER A 9 -8.64 5.16 5.26
C SER A 9 -8.63 4.18 6.43
N GLU A 10 -9.34 3.06 6.32
CA GLU A 10 -9.29 1.98 7.31
C GLU A 10 -7.98 1.20 7.20
N VAL A 11 -7.52 0.91 5.98
CA VAL A 11 -6.22 0.26 5.74
C VAL A 11 -5.08 1.13 6.29
N ASP A 12 -5.10 2.43 6.02
CA ASP A 12 -4.11 3.38 6.56
C ASP A 12 -4.08 3.38 8.10
N ARG A 13 -5.24 3.32 8.77
CA ARG A 13 -5.30 3.21 10.24
C ARG A 13 -4.70 1.91 10.74
N ARG A 14 -4.98 0.80 10.06
CA ARG A 14 -4.44 -0.53 10.41
C ARG A 14 -2.91 -0.55 10.24
N ILE A 15 -2.38 0.09 9.20
CA ILE A 15 -0.92 0.24 8.99
C ILE A 15 -0.27 1.00 10.15
N LEU A 16 -0.85 2.13 10.56
CA LEU A 16 -0.34 2.91 11.69
C LEU A 16 -0.35 2.10 13.00
N ALA A 17 -1.39 1.30 13.22
CA ALA A 17 -1.46 0.40 14.37
C ALA A 17 -0.37 -0.69 14.30
N ALA A 18 -0.23 -1.37 13.16
CA ALA A 18 0.78 -2.41 12.95
C ALA A 18 2.22 -1.88 13.14
N HIS A 19 2.50 -0.64 12.70
CA HIS A 19 3.78 0.01 12.95
C HIS A 19 4.07 0.21 14.44
N ARG A 20 3.06 0.60 15.23
CA ARG A 20 3.21 0.74 16.68
C ARG A 20 3.45 -0.61 17.33
N ASP A 21 2.69 -1.64 16.94
CA ASP A 21 2.84 -3.00 17.45
C ASP A 21 4.23 -3.57 17.16
N LEU A 22 4.76 -3.34 15.95
CA LEU A 22 6.13 -3.70 15.59
C LEU A 22 7.17 -2.96 16.46
N GLY A 23 6.96 -1.67 16.72
CA GLY A 23 7.81 -0.91 17.63
C GLY A 23 7.83 -1.50 19.04
N VAL A 24 6.67 -1.90 19.56
CA VAL A 24 6.55 -2.57 20.87
C VAL A 24 7.25 -3.92 20.88
N ALA A 25 7.06 -4.74 19.84
CA ALA A 25 7.74 -6.04 19.71
C ALA A 25 9.26 -5.89 19.68
N ARG A 26 9.78 -4.95 18.88
CA ARG A 26 11.23 -4.65 18.80
C ARG A 26 11.79 -4.12 20.11
N ALA A 27 11.06 -3.24 20.80
CA ALA A 27 11.47 -2.76 22.12
C ALA A 27 11.49 -3.89 23.16
N SER A 28 10.52 -4.81 23.10
CA SER A 28 10.49 -6.00 23.96
C SER A 28 11.66 -6.93 23.67
N PHE A 29 11.97 -7.19 22.40
CA PHE A 29 13.12 -7.99 21.99
C PHE A 29 14.44 -7.35 22.42
N ALA A 30 14.62 -6.04 22.23
CA ALA A 30 15.82 -5.31 22.65
C ALA A 30 16.04 -5.37 24.16
N ARG A 31 14.96 -5.38 24.95
CA ARG A 31 15.02 -5.50 26.42
C ARG A 31 15.26 -6.93 26.89
N SER A 32 14.65 -7.91 26.24
CA SER A 32 14.74 -9.32 26.61
C SER A 32 14.76 -10.20 25.35
N PRO A 33 15.95 -10.43 24.78
CA PRO A 33 16.09 -11.25 23.58
C PRO A 33 15.68 -12.69 23.88
N SER A 34 14.74 -13.22 23.10
CA SER A 34 14.30 -14.60 23.20
C SER A 34 13.70 -15.07 21.87
N GLY A 35 13.57 -16.39 21.71
CA GLY A 35 12.89 -16.99 20.56
C GLY A 35 11.46 -16.48 20.40
N ALA A 36 10.70 -16.39 21.49
CA ALA A 36 9.34 -15.86 21.45
C ALA A 36 9.30 -14.37 21.05
N ALA A 37 10.26 -13.57 21.54
CA ALA A 37 10.32 -12.16 21.20
C ALA A 37 10.70 -11.91 19.73
N ILE A 38 11.61 -12.70 19.15
CA ILE A 38 11.92 -12.58 17.70
C ILE A 38 10.74 -13.04 16.84
N THR A 39 10.03 -14.11 17.23
CA THR A 39 8.80 -14.55 16.53
C THR A 39 7.71 -13.49 16.58
N ALA A 40 7.57 -12.78 17.71
CA ALA A 40 6.63 -11.66 17.82
C ALA A 40 7.00 -10.50 16.89
N CYS A 41 8.29 -10.17 16.75
CA CYS A 41 8.76 -9.19 15.78
C CYS A 41 8.42 -9.62 14.34
N GLN A 42 8.74 -10.86 13.97
CA GLN A 42 8.48 -11.40 12.64
C GLN A 42 6.98 -11.42 12.31
N ALA A 43 6.13 -11.79 13.26
CA ALA A 43 4.68 -11.78 13.08
C ALA A 43 4.13 -10.36 12.90
N ALA A 44 4.65 -9.38 13.65
CA ALA A 44 4.28 -7.97 13.48
C ALA A 44 4.75 -7.39 12.14
N GLU A 45 5.94 -7.79 11.67
CA GLU A 45 6.47 -7.42 10.34
C GLU A 45 5.60 -8.01 9.22
N ALA A 46 5.32 -9.32 9.26
CA ALA A 46 4.48 -9.98 8.26
C ALA A 46 3.09 -9.33 8.15
N ARG A 47 2.48 -8.99 9.29
CA ARG A 47 1.19 -8.29 9.32
C ARG A 47 1.25 -6.89 8.71
N LEU A 48 2.35 -6.17 8.91
CA LEU A 48 2.54 -4.86 8.33
C LEU A 48 2.69 -4.97 6.80
N ASP A 49 3.45 -5.94 6.32
CA ASP A 49 3.65 -6.20 4.90
C ASP A 49 2.33 -6.52 4.20
N GLU A 50 1.50 -7.41 4.76
CA GLU A 50 0.16 -7.73 4.23
C GLU A 50 -0.72 -6.48 4.08
N LEU A 51 -0.65 -5.54 5.03
CA LEU A 51 -1.43 -4.30 4.98
C LEU A 51 -0.90 -3.31 3.94
N LEU A 52 0.43 -3.27 3.75
CA LEU A 52 1.05 -2.45 2.72
C LEU A 52 0.73 -2.96 1.32
N ASP A 53 0.73 -4.28 1.12
CA ASP A 53 0.30 -4.92 -0.12
C ASP A 53 -1.17 -4.64 -0.41
N ALA A 54 -2.05 -4.81 0.59
CA ALA A 54 -3.47 -4.48 0.43
C ALA A 54 -3.70 -3.01 0.05
N ARG A 55 -2.91 -2.08 0.63
CA ARG A 55 -2.97 -0.66 0.27
C ARG A 55 -2.53 -0.43 -1.18
N LEU A 56 -1.46 -1.09 -1.61
CA LEU A 56 -0.94 -0.99 -2.97
C LEU A 56 -1.98 -1.49 -3.99
N ASP A 57 -2.65 -2.59 -3.71
CA ASP A 57 -3.71 -3.15 -4.55
C ASP A 57 -4.91 -2.19 -4.66
N LEU A 58 -5.33 -1.58 -3.55
CA LEU A 58 -6.38 -0.56 -3.55
C LEU A 58 -6.00 0.68 -4.38
N MET A 59 -4.76 1.14 -4.28
CA MET A 59 -4.29 2.28 -5.08
C MET A 59 -4.18 1.93 -6.57
N SER A 60 -3.77 0.71 -6.89
CA SER A 60 -3.62 0.24 -8.27
C SER A 60 -4.96 0.03 -8.96
N THR A 61 -5.98 -0.45 -8.23
CA THR A 61 -7.35 -0.59 -8.72
C THR A 61 -8.09 0.74 -8.85
N ALA A 62 -7.73 1.75 -8.05
CA ALA A 62 -8.27 3.11 -8.15
C ALA A 62 -7.76 3.90 -9.37
N ARG A 63 -6.73 3.40 -10.09
CA ARG A 63 -6.23 4.03 -11.31
C ARG A 63 -7.15 3.68 -12.48
N PRO A 64 -7.82 4.65 -13.14
CA PRO A 64 -8.57 4.35 -14.36
C PRO A 64 -7.61 3.83 -15.45
N PRO A 65 -8.02 2.83 -16.26
CA PRO A 65 -7.21 2.38 -17.40
C PRO A 65 -6.93 3.59 -18.29
N GLY A 66 -5.66 3.74 -18.69
CA GLY A 66 -5.07 5.00 -19.10
C GLY A 66 -5.93 5.84 -20.04
N VAL A 67 -6.15 7.09 -19.67
CA VAL A 67 -6.34 8.16 -20.65
C VAL A 67 -5.04 8.25 -21.44
N VAL A 68 -4.98 7.47 -22.52
CA VAL A 68 -4.10 7.77 -23.64
C VAL A 68 -4.72 9.00 -24.29
N THR A 69 -4.38 10.19 -23.80
CA THR A 69 -4.60 11.42 -24.55
C THR A 69 -3.77 11.29 -25.82
N ARG A 70 -4.37 10.72 -26.87
CA ARG A 70 -3.89 10.92 -28.23
C ARG A 70 -3.80 12.44 -28.40
N ARG A 71 -2.57 12.97 -28.42
CA ARG A 71 -2.33 14.36 -28.79
C ARG A 71 -3.14 14.67 -30.05
N PRO A 72 -3.86 15.80 -30.12
CA PRO A 72 -4.46 16.23 -31.38
C PRO A 72 -3.33 16.35 -32.40
N ARG A 73 -3.39 15.56 -33.47
CA ARG A 73 -2.50 15.72 -34.61
C ARG A 73 -2.91 17.03 -35.26
N VAL A 74 -2.12 18.08 -35.04
CA VAL A 74 -2.26 19.35 -35.74
C VAL A 74 -2.13 19.02 -37.24
N PRO A 75 -3.15 19.28 -38.07
CA PRO A 75 -3.00 19.13 -39.51
C PRO A 75 -1.98 20.16 -39.99
N ASP A 76 -0.91 19.68 -40.60
CA ASP A 76 0.08 20.48 -41.29
C ASP A 76 -0.65 21.27 -42.38
N ARG A 77 -0.61 22.61 -42.30
CA ARG A 77 -1.24 23.50 -43.27
C ARG A 77 -0.41 23.44 -44.55
N ALA A 78 -0.70 22.45 -45.38
CA ALA A 78 -0.23 22.42 -46.75
C ALA A 78 -0.93 23.54 -47.54
N GLY A 79 -0.15 24.55 -47.92
CA GLY A 79 -0.33 25.37 -49.11
C GLY A 79 -1.48 26.38 -49.12
N ASP A 80 -1.13 27.66 -49.20
CA ASP A 80 -1.68 28.47 -50.28
C ASP A 80 -0.65 29.50 -50.74
N ARG A 81 -0.37 29.40 -52.04
CA ARG A 81 0.24 30.31 -53.04
C ARG A 81 1.04 31.53 -52.61
#